data_AF-A0A8E4II52-F1
#
_entry.id   AF-A0A8E4II52-F1
#
_cell.length_a   1.000
_cell.length_b   1.000
_cell.length_c   1.000
_cell.angle_alpha   90.00
_cell.angle_beta   90.00
_cell.angle_gamma   90.00
#
_symmetry.space_group_name_H-M   'P 1'
#
loop_
_entity.id
_entity.type
_entity.pdbx_description
1 polymer ?
#
loop_
_entity_poly.entity_id
_entity_poly.type
_entity_poly.pdbx_seq_one_letter_code
_entity_poly.pdbx_strand_id
1 'polypeptide(L)'
;MNDQQIEKEIVEKGKTAPRVTPDHIEGIIAQEAYFTAEDGAFGKAIKAKHTGGEVNYQPHESLSLLTFCVLVLRNGFTVTGESACASPENFDAEIGRKIARQNAVNKIWMLEGYLLKQKLSEQ
;
A
#
# COMPACT_ATOMS: atom_id res chain seq x y z
N MET A 1 3.96 -9.74 -16.94
CA MET A 1 2.51 -9.94 -17.13
C MET A 1 1.82 -9.24 -15.99
N ASN A 2 0.93 -8.29 -16.24
CA ASN A 2 0.22 -7.55 -15.18
C ASN A 2 -1.10 -8.25 -14.82
N ASP A 3 -1.71 -7.88 -13.68
CA ASP A 3 -2.90 -8.56 -13.17
C ASP A 3 -4.08 -8.53 -14.16
N GLN A 4 -4.20 -7.48 -14.98
CA GLN A 4 -5.21 -7.38 -16.04
C GLN A 4 -5.01 -8.43 -17.15
N GLN A 5 -3.77 -8.71 -17.54
CA GLN A 5 -3.47 -9.76 -18.52
C GLN A 5 -3.82 -11.15 -17.98
N ILE A 6 -3.56 -11.41 -16.70
CA ILE A 6 -3.92 -12.68 -16.05
C ILE A 6 -5.44 -12.83 -16.00
N GLU A 7 -6.18 -11.78 -15.61
CA GLU A 7 -7.65 -11.82 -15.58
C GLU A 7 -8.23 -12.06 -16.98
N LYS A 8 -7.67 -11.45 -18.03
CA LYS A 8 -8.07 -11.71 -19.41
C LYS A 8 -7.92 -13.18 -19.79
N GLU A 9 -6.78 -13.80 -19.46
CA GLU A 9 -6.53 -15.22 -19.73
C GLU A 9 -7.51 -16.15 -18.98
N ILE A 10 -7.85 -15.81 -17.73
CA ILE A 10 -8.85 -16.55 -16.93
C ILE A 10 -10.22 -16.54 -17.63
N VAL A 11 -10.63 -15.38 -18.13
CA VAL A 11 -11.89 -15.21 -18.89
C VAL A 11 -11.85 -15.98 -20.22
N GLU A 12 -10.77 -15.86 -20.99
CA GLU A 12 -10.57 -16.58 -22.26
C GLU A 12 -10.62 -18.11 -22.06
N LYS A 13 -10.17 -18.60 -20.90
CA LYS A 13 -10.26 -20.01 -20.49
C LYS A 13 -11.65 -20.43 -19.97
N GLY A 14 -12.65 -19.57 -20.04
CA GLY A 14 -14.03 -19.86 -19.65
C GLY A 14 -14.22 -20.10 -18.14
N LYS A 15 -13.35 -19.56 -17.29
CA LYS A 15 -13.47 -19.71 -15.84
C LYS A 15 -14.45 -18.68 -15.28
N THR A 16 -15.63 -19.15 -14.88
CA THR A 16 -16.77 -18.31 -14.49
C THR A 16 -17.06 -18.26 -12.98
N ALA A 17 -16.31 -19.01 -12.16
CA ALA A 17 -16.49 -19.00 -10.72
C ALA A 17 -16.26 -17.60 -10.12
N PRO A 18 -16.94 -17.24 -9.02
CA PRO A 18 -16.70 -15.99 -8.31
C PRO A 18 -15.23 -15.83 -7.93
N ARG A 19 -14.65 -14.67 -8.20
CA ARG A 19 -13.26 -14.33 -7.88
C ARG A 19 -13.12 -12.83 -7.66
N VAL A 20 -12.04 -12.46 -7.00
CA VAL A 20 -11.60 -11.07 -6.92
C VAL A 20 -10.93 -10.69 -8.24
N THR A 21 -11.17 -9.48 -8.74
CA THR A 21 -10.61 -8.99 -10.02
C THR A 21 -9.71 -7.77 -9.78
N PRO A 22 -8.80 -7.46 -10.71
CA PRO A 22 -7.96 -6.26 -10.61
C PRO A 22 -8.81 -4.98 -10.52
N ASP A 23 -9.88 -4.89 -11.32
CA ASP A 23 -10.79 -3.74 -11.30
C ASP A 23 -11.53 -3.60 -9.98
N HIS A 24 -11.87 -4.71 -9.31
CA HIS A 24 -12.45 -4.66 -7.96
C HIS A 24 -11.46 -4.10 -6.95
N ILE A 25 -10.22 -4.59 -6.96
CA ILE A 25 -9.15 -4.14 -6.06
C ILE A 25 -8.89 -2.65 -6.22
N GLU A 26 -8.72 -2.17 -7.44
CA GLU A 26 -8.56 -0.74 -7.72
C GLU A 26 -9.83 0.05 -7.36
N GLY A 27 -11.00 -0.51 -7.64
CA GLY A 27 -12.29 0.12 -7.37
C GLY A 27 -12.59 0.37 -5.90
N ILE A 28 -12.02 -0.43 -4.97
CA ILE A 28 -12.22 -0.26 -3.52
C ILE A 28 -11.21 0.67 -2.85
N ILE A 29 -10.16 1.13 -3.56
CA ILE A 29 -9.23 2.13 -3.05
C ILE A 29 -9.89 3.51 -3.15
N ALA A 30 -10.02 4.19 -2.01
CA ALA A 30 -10.62 5.53 -1.91
C ALA A 30 -9.57 6.64 -1.87
N GLN A 31 -8.40 6.38 -1.27
CA GLN A 31 -7.31 7.34 -1.19
C GLN A 31 -5.96 6.60 -1.20
N GLU A 32 -4.96 7.27 -1.76
CA GLU A 32 -3.58 6.81 -1.78
C GLU A 32 -2.66 7.94 -1.32
N ALA A 33 -1.78 7.65 -0.36
CA ALA A 33 -0.80 8.59 0.19
C ALA A 33 0.59 7.96 0.23
N TYR A 34 1.61 8.77 -0.03
CA TYR A 34 3.01 8.36 -0.02
C TYR A 34 3.86 9.29 0.82
N PHE A 35 4.78 8.72 1.59
CA PHE A 35 5.73 9.48 2.40
C PHE A 35 6.91 8.57 2.79
N THR A 36 8.04 9.16 3.11
CA THR A 36 9.19 8.45 3.68
C THR A 36 9.06 8.35 5.20
N ALA A 37 9.80 7.44 5.84
CA ALA A 37 9.87 7.42 7.30
C ALA A 37 10.35 8.77 7.87
N GLU A 38 11.22 9.48 7.14
CA GLU A 38 11.69 10.81 7.52
C GLU A 38 10.56 11.84 7.49
N ASP A 39 9.73 11.86 6.45
CA ASP A 39 8.54 12.72 6.38
C ASP A 39 7.62 12.49 7.59
N GLY A 40 7.44 11.23 7.99
CA GLY A 40 6.67 10.87 9.18
C GLY A 40 7.30 11.38 10.48
N ALA A 41 8.62 11.22 10.63
CA ALA A 41 9.37 11.73 11.79
C ALA A 41 9.32 13.26 11.86
N PHE A 42 9.47 13.93 10.72
CA PHE A 42 9.37 15.37 10.59
C PHE A 42 7.97 15.86 10.96
N GLY A 43 6.92 15.24 10.44
CA GLY A 43 5.53 15.54 10.79
C GLY A 43 5.25 15.44 12.29
N LYS A 44 5.81 14.42 12.97
CA LYS A 44 5.72 14.28 14.43
C LYS A 44 6.41 15.44 15.17
N ALA A 45 7.62 15.82 14.74
CA ALA A 45 8.37 16.92 15.34
C ALA A 45 7.64 18.27 15.17
N ILE A 46 7.10 18.54 13.98
CA ILE A 46 6.30 19.73 13.71
C ILE A 46 5.05 19.76 14.56
N LYS A 47 4.33 18.64 14.70
CA LYS A 47 3.15 18.55 15.57
C LYS A 47 3.50 18.89 17.02
N ALA A 48 4.59 18.31 17.55
CA ALA A 48 5.05 18.60 18.91
C ALA A 48 5.31 20.10 19.12
N LYS A 49 6.01 20.74 18.17
CA LYS A 49 6.26 22.20 18.22
C LYS A 49 4.98 23.02 18.33
N HIS A 50 3.94 22.66 17.58
CA HIS A 50 2.67 23.39 17.56
C HIS A 50 1.79 23.11 18.79
N THR A 51 1.97 21.98 19.45
CA THR A 51 1.22 21.61 20.67
C THR A 51 1.99 21.90 21.96
N GLY A 52 3.09 22.64 21.90
CA GLY A 52 3.91 22.98 23.07
C GLY A 52 4.73 21.82 23.64
N GLY A 53 4.91 20.74 22.88
CA GLY A 53 5.75 19.61 23.25
C GLY A 53 7.23 19.87 22.97
N GLU A 54 8.10 19.12 23.66
CA GLU A 54 9.54 19.13 23.39
C GLU A 54 9.84 18.59 21.98
N VAL A 55 10.77 19.27 21.30
CA VAL A 55 11.22 18.88 19.96
C VAL A 55 12.68 18.48 20.03
N ASN A 56 12.93 17.18 19.90
CA ASN A 56 14.26 16.65 19.64
C ASN A 56 14.23 15.89 18.30
N TYR A 57 14.56 16.59 17.22
CA TYR A 57 14.54 16.03 15.86
C TYR A 57 15.95 15.71 15.39
N GLN A 58 16.31 14.43 15.44
CA GLN A 58 17.56 13.87 14.94
C GLN A 58 17.26 12.53 14.25
N PRO A 59 16.69 12.53 13.03
CA PRO A 59 16.41 11.30 12.30
C PRO A 59 17.71 10.62 11.86
N HIS A 60 17.70 9.29 11.82
CA HIS A 60 18.75 8.54 11.12
C HIS A 60 18.59 8.70 9.61
N GLU A 61 19.68 8.81 8.86
CA GLU A 61 19.67 9.04 7.41
C GLU A 61 18.86 8.00 6.63
N SER A 62 18.85 6.75 7.10
CA SER A 62 18.08 5.65 6.49
C SER A 62 16.57 5.86 6.49
N LEU A 63 16.03 6.79 7.29
CA LEU A 63 14.60 7.09 7.26
C LEU A 63 14.16 7.71 5.93
N SER A 64 15.06 8.41 5.23
CA SER A 64 14.81 8.96 3.88
C SER A 64 14.69 7.86 2.81
N LEU A 65 15.19 6.66 3.10
CA LEU A 65 15.28 5.53 2.15
C LEU A 65 14.10 4.55 2.26
N LEU A 66 13.24 4.73 3.26
CA LEU A 66 12.07 3.89 3.51
C LEU A 66 10.81 4.62 3.04
N THR A 67 10.25 4.18 1.91
CA THR A 67 8.99 4.71 1.36
C THR A 67 7.80 3.90 1.85
N PHE A 68 6.77 4.59 2.32
CA PHE A 68 5.45 4.03 2.63
C PHE A 68 4.44 4.41 1.55
N CYS A 69 3.54 3.48 1.26
CA CYS A 69 2.26 3.71 0.58
C CYS A 69 1.15 3.39 1.59
N VAL A 70 0.19 4.29 1.76
CA VAL A 70 -1.00 4.09 2.58
C VAL A 70 -2.22 4.19 1.69
N LEU A 71 -2.96 3.09 1.59
CA LEU A 71 -4.22 2.98 0.86
C LEU A 71 -5.37 3.01 1.87
N VAL A 72 -6.28 3.97 1.71
CA VAL A 72 -7.55 3.98 2.45
C VAL A 72 -8.59 3.31 1.56
N LEU A 73 -9.22 2.25 2.04
CA LEU A 73 -10.30 1.56 1.35
C LEU A 73 -11.63 2.28 1.55
N ARG A 74 -12.61 2.04 0.68
CA ARG A 74 -13.96 2.66 0.78
C ARG A 74 -14.68 2.44 2.11
N ASN A 75 -14.35 1.36 2.83
CA ASN A 75 -14.90 1.09 4.15
C ASN A 75 -14.13 1.80 5.29
N GLY A 76 -13.13 2.62 4.98
CA GLY A 76 -12.27 3.32 5.94
C GLY A 76 -11.10 2.49 6.48
N PHE A 77 -10.97 1.21 6.12
CA PHE A 77 -9.83 0.39 6.50
C PHE A 77 -8.57 0.86 5.77
N THR A 78 -7.44 0.92 6.48
CA THR A 78 -6.17 1.35 5.90
C THR A 78 -5.24 0.17 5.68
N VAL A 79 -4.65 0.08 4.49
CA VAL A 79 -3.64 -0.93 4.14
C VAL A 79 -2.35 -0.21 3.79
N THR A 80 -1.24 -0.63 4.39
CA THR A 80 0.07 -0.06 4.12
C THR A 80 0.91 -0.97 3.25
N GLY A 81 1.87 -0.41 2.54
CA GLY A 81 2.94 -1.14 1.90
C GLY A 81 4.22 -0.34 1.99
N GLU A 82 5.34 -1.05 2.00
CA GLU A 82 6.65 -0.50 2.34
C GLU A 82 7.68 -0.86 1.27
N SER A 83 8.59 0.06 0.98
CA SER A 83 9.78 -0.17 0.17
C SER A 83 11.00 0.37 0.89
N ALA A 84 11.83 -0.53 1.42
CA ALA A 84 13.10 -0.20 2.06
C ALA A 84 14.24 -0.32 1.04
N CYS A 85 14.89 0.79 0.69
CA CYS A 85 16.06 0.74 -0.18
C CYS A 85 17.30 0.27 0.60
N ALA A 86 18.03 -0.71 0.05
CA ALA A 86 19.20 -1.30 0.72
C ALA A 86 20.46 -0.43 0.64
N SER A 87 20.56 0.47 -0.34
CA SER A 87 21.72 1.33 -0.56
C SER A 87 21.27 2.72 -1.00
N PRO A 88 21.71 3.81 -0.32
CA PRO A 88 21.34 5.17 -0.68
C PRO A 88 21.64 5.52 -2.14
N GLU A 89 22.73 4.99 -2.70
CA GLU A 89 23.18 5.24 -4.07
C GLU A 89 22.19 4.72 -5.12
N ASN A 90 21.41 3.71 -4.76
CA ASN A 90 20.38 3.10 -5.61
C ASN A 90 18.97 3.59 -5.27
N PHE A 91 18.84 4.63 -4.43
CA PHE A 91 17.54 5.15 -4.06
C PHE A 91 16.87 5.85 -5.26
N ASP A 92 15.67 5.38 -5.57
CA ASP A 92 14.78 5.98 -6.56
C ASP A 92 13.38 6.06 -5.94
N ALA A 93 12.90 7.29 -5.75
CA ALA A 93 11.63 7.55 -5.09
C ALA A 93 10.43 7.04 -5.91
N GLU A 94 10.51 7.06 -7.25
CA GLU A 94 9.43 6.54 -8.10
C GLU A 94 9.35 5.03 -8.04
N ILE A 95 10.49 4.35 -8.11
CA ILE A 95 10.57 2.88 -7.95
C ILE A 95 10.09 2.49 -6.55
N GLY A 96 10.55 3.19 -5.52
CA GLY A 96 10.13 2.95 -4.13
C GLY A 96 8.61 3.07 -3.95
N ARG A 97 7.99 4.09 -4.55
CA ARG A 97 6.52 4.24 -4.54
C ARG A 97 5.81 3.10 -5.24
N LYS A 98 6.28 2.68 -6.43
CA LYS A 98 5.70 1.55 -7.17
C LYS A 98 5.74 0.25 -6.36
N ILE A 99 6.89 -0.04 -5.73
CA ILE A 99 7.07 -1.24 -4.89
C ILE A 99 6.16 -1.15 -3.64
N ALA A 100 6.17 -0.01 -2.95
CA ALA A 100 5.35 0.19 -1.76
C ALA A 100 3.86 0.04 -2.07
N ARG A 101 3.38 0.61 -3.19
CA ARG A 101 2.00 0.43 -3.66
C ARG A 101 1.69 -1.04 -3.97
N GLN A 102 2.55 -1.71 -4.73
CA GLN A 102 2.34 -3.12 -5.06
C GLN A 102 2.24 -3.98 -3.80
N ASN A 103 3.09 -3.72 -2.80
CA ASN A 103 3.04 -4.41 -1.50
C ASN A 103 1.73 -4.16 -0.75
N ALA A 104 1.19 -2.93 -0.79
CA ALA A 104 -0.12 -2.62 -0.22
C ALA A 104 -1.25 -3.33 -0.97
N VAL A 105 -1.25 -3.27 -2.30
CA VAL A 105 -2.25 -3.94 -3.17
C VAL A 105 -2.25 -5.45 -2.97
N ASN A 106 -1.09 -6.09 -2.84
CA ASN A 106 -0.98 -7.52 -2.56
C ASN A 106 -1.64 -7.90 -1.22
N LYS A 107 -1.57 -7.03 -0.21
CA LYS A 107 -2.29 -7.23 1.07
C LYS A 107 -3.82 -7.11 0.86
N ILE A 108 -4.29 -6.18 0.03
CA ILE A 108 -5.72 -6.07 -0.31
C ILE A 108 -6.23 -7.33 -1.01
N TRP A 109 -5.46 -7.88 -1.96
CA TRP A 109 -5.79 -9.15 -2.61
C TRP A 109 -6.03 -10.28 -1.60
N MET A 110 -5.18 -10.40 -0.59
CA MET A 110 -5.35 -11.40 0.48
C MET A 110 -6.62 -11.18 1.29
N LEU A 111 -6.96 -9.93 1.63
CA LEU A 111 -8.15 -9.58 2.39
C LEU A 111 -9.43 -9.85 1.60
N GLU A 112 -9.51 -9.38 0.35
CA GLU A 112 -10.69 -9.58 -0.50
C GLU A 112 -10.86 -11.05 -0.89
N GLY A 113 -9.76 -11.78 -1.06
CA GLY A 113 -9.79 -13.23 -1.28
C GLY A 113 -10.38 -13.99 -0.09
N TYR A 114 -9.95 -13.63 1.13
CA TYR A 114 -10.52 -14.19 2.36
C TYR A 114 -12.01 -13.84 2.49
N LEU A 115 -12.38 -12.56 2.32
CA LEU A 115 -13.78 -12.11 2.41
C LEU A 115 -14.68 -12.80 1.39
N LEU A 116 -14.22 -12.99 0.17
CA LEU A 116 -14.94 -13.76 -0.84
C LEU A 116 -15.13 -15.21 -0.40
N LYS A 117 -14.06 -15.86 0.08
CA LYS A 117 -14.14 -17.25 0.53
C LYS A 117 -15.08 -17.41 1.72
N GLN A 118 -15.07 -16.47 2.66
CA GLN A 118 -15.99 -16.44 3.80
C GLN A 118 -17.45 -16.38 3.31
N LYS A 119 -17.77 -15.42 2.44
CA LYS A 119 -19.12 -15.30 1.86
C LYS A 119 -19.58 -16.57 1.13
N LEU A 120 -18.68 -17.27 0.45
CA LEU A 120 -18.98 -18.53 -0.23
C LEU A 120 -19.15 -19.71 0.74
N SER A 121 -18.58 -19.64 1.95
CA SER A 121 -18.71 -20.70 2.96
C SER A 121 -19.98 -20.60 3.81
N GLU A 122 -20.56 -19.39 3.87
CA GLU A 122 -21.78 -19.08 4.62
C GLU A 122 -23.06 -19.22 3.78
N GLN A 123 -22.91 -19.56 2.50
CA GLN A 123 -24.01 -19.89 1.57
C GLN A 123 -24.42 -21.35 1.70
#